data_AF-I3ZIX6-F1
#
_entry.id   AF-I3ZIX6-F1
#
_cell.length_a   1.000
_cell.length_b   1.000
_cell.length_c   1.000
_cell.angle_alpha   90.00
_cell.angle_beta   90.00
_cell.angle_gamma   90.00
#
_symmetry.space_group_name_H-M   'P 1'
#
loop_
_entity.id
_entity.type
_entity.pdbx_description
1 polymer ?
#
loop_
_entity_poly.entity_id
_entity_poly.type
_entity_poly.pdbx_seq_one_letter_code
_entity_poly.pdbx_strand_id
1 'polypeptide(L)'
;MDIPQSLYRSLDRLVAFTLSCGAISAVGFALIYSIPRPASKLTFWTEVACVAVLFFGGVVMMFFAASRLRDAVQNGRWSSEAVDEWRSRTSSSWWHVLMGVAFLTMLFGVFASLRHHGSMSGHPFYWPSFVAAQTLLQVSAAFRKPAGSGSFGSPPVWRNWQNFAKLKSDHWGKH
;
A
#
# COMPACT_ATOMS: atom_id res chain seq x y z
N MET A 1 -10.81 -13.23 -3.42
CA MET A 1 -11.67 -12.14 -2.90
C MET A 1 -11.78 -11.09 -3.98
N ASP A 2 -12.96 -10.90 -4.55
CA ASP A 2 -13.22 -9.87 -5.55
C ASP A 2 -13.67 -8.60 -4.84
N ILE A 3 -12.91 -7.51 -4.99
CA ILE A 3 -13.27 -6.19 -4.47
C ILE A 3 -14.49 -5.69 -5.28
N PRO A 4 -15.47 -5.01 -4.66
CA PRO A 4 -16.67 -4.54 -5.36
C PRO A 4 -16.30 -3.70 -6.58
N GLN A 5 -16.92 -3.99 -7.75
CA GLN A 5 -16.71 -3.24 -8.99
C GLN A 5 -16.96 -1.72 -8.85
N SER A 6 -17.79 -1.32 -7.89
CA SER A 6 -18.08 0.07 -7.55
C SER A 6 -16.89 0.84 -6.97
N LEU A 7 -15.92 0.14 -6.37
CA LEU A 7 -14.69 0.71 -5.81
C LEU A 7 -13.67 1.05 -6.92
N TYR A 8 -13.76 0.39 -8.07
CA TYR A 8 -12.89 0.62 -9.24
C TYR A 8 -13.30 1.83 -10.08
N ARG A 9 -14.53 2.32 -9.93
CA ARG A 9 -15.03 3.45 -10.73
C ARG A 9 -14.37 4.79 -10.36
N SER A 10 -13.80 4.92 -9.16
CA SER A 10 -13.04 6.12 -8.81
C SER A 10 -11.67 5.80 -8.23
N LEU A 11 -10.66 6.45 -8.79
CA LEU A 11 -9.27 6.37 -8.38
C LEU A 11 -9.12 6.69 -6.89
N ASP A 12 -9.82 7.72 -6.41
CA ASP A 12 -9.79 8.13 -4.99
C ASP A 12 -10.25 7.02 -4.04
N ARG A 13 -11.27 6.23 -4.42
CA ARG A 13 -11.76 5.14 -3.56
C ARG A 13 -10.74 4.02 -3.44
N LEU A 14 -10.05 3.69 -4.53
CA LEU A 14 -9.03 2.64 -4.50
C LEU A 14 -7.78 3.09 -3.73
N VAL A 15 -7.38 4.35 -3.85
CA VAL A 15 -6.30 4.92 -3.03
C VAL A 15 -6.71 4.96 -1.56
N ALA A 16 -7.91 5.47 -1.24
CA ALA A 16 -8.44 5.48 0.12
C ALA A 16 -8.51 4.06 0.71
N PHE A 17 -8.97 3.08 -0.07
CA PHE A 17 -9.02 1.69 0.35
C PHE A 17 -7.62 1.12 0.66
N THR A 18 -6.63 1.43 -0.18
CA THR A 18 -5.23 1.02 0.05
C THR A 18 -4.70 1.61 1.35
N LEU A 19 -4.95 2.92 1.58
CA LEU A 19 -4.57 3.62 2.81
C LEU A 19 -5.29 3.04 4.04
N SER A 20 -6.59 2.75 3.95
CA SER A 20 -7.37 2.14 5.03
C SER A 20 -6.87 0.75 5.40
N CYS A 21 -6.49 -0.08 4.42
CA CYS A 21 -5.92 -1.40 4.69
C CYS A 21 -4.59 -1.30 5.46
N GLY A 22 -3.74 -0.34 5.06
CA GLY A 22 -2.50 -0.03 5.79
C GLY A 22 -2.75 0.43 7.22
N ALA A 23 -3.73 1.33 7.42
CA ALA A 23 -4.11 1.83 8.74
C ALA A 23 -4.67 0.72 9.64
N ILE A 24 -5.58 -0.12 9.13
CA ILE A 24 -6.14 -1.27 9.87
C ILE A 24 -5.02 -2.21 10.33
N SER A 25 -4.06 -2.48 9.45
CA SER A 25 -2.90 -3.30 9.79
C SER A 25 -2.08 -2.67 10.92
N ALA A 26 -1.75 -1.39 10.80
CA ALA A 26 -0.96 -0.66 11.79
C ALA A 26 -1.65 -0.65 13.17
N VAL A 27 -2.95 -0.40 13.20
CA VAL A 27 -3.77 -0.44 14.43
C VAL A 27 -3.84 -1.86 14.99
N GLY A 28 -4.07 -2.86 14.14
CA GLY A 28 -4.08 -4.26 14.54
C GLY A 28 -2.80 -4.61 15.29
N PHE A 29 -1.63 -4.29 14.73
CA PHE A 29 -0.37 -4.58 15.41
C PHE A 29 -0.22 -3.84 16.75
N ALA A 30 -0.57 -2.56 16.81
CA ALA A 30 -0.49 -1.77 18.04
C ALA A 30 -1.38 -2.35 19.17
N LEU A 31 -2.53 -2.93 18.80
CA LEU A 31 -3.42 -3.60 19.74
C LEU A 31 -2.77 -4.84 20.35
N ILE A 32 -1.98 -5.63 19.59
CA ILE A 32 -1.26 -6.82 20.12
C ILE A 32 -0.38 -6.43 21.32
N TYR A 33 0.32 -5.31 21.23
CA TYR A 33 1.21 -4.82 22.28
C TYR A 33 0.48 -4.26 23.50
N SER A 34 -0.80 -3.94 23.33
CA SER A 34 -1.65 -3.35 24.37
C SER A 34 -2.53 -4.40 25.06
N ILE A 35 -2.50 -5.67 24.61
CA ILE A 35 -3.21 -6.78 25.26
C ILE A 35 -2.61 -6.98 26.66
N PRO A 36 -3.37 -6.74 27.74
CA PRO A 36 -2.91 -7.04 29.10
C PRO A 36 -2.61 -8.53 29.20
N ARG A 37 -1.58 -8.94 29.96
CA ARG A 37 -1.33 -10.36 30.20
C ARG A 37 -2.58 -10.99 30.83
N PRO A 38 -3.29 -11.91 30.17
CA PRO A 38 -4.57 -12.37 30.65
C PRO A 38 -4.40 -13.48 31.68
N ALA A 39 -5.47 -13.74 32.43
CA ALA A 39 -5.51 -14.74 33.48
C ALA A 39 -5.30 -16.19 32.98
N SER A 40 -5.53 -16.45 31.68
CA SER A 40 -5.32 -17.77 31.07
C SER A 40 -4.56 -17.69 29.75
N LYS A 41 -3.76 -18.72 29.43
CA LYS A 41 -3.02 -18.79 28.15
C LYS A 41 -3.96 -18.89 26.95
N LEU A 42 -5.14 -19.52 27.10
CA LEU A 42 -6.08 -19.72 25.99
C LEU A 42 -6.70 -18.40 25.51
N THR A 43 -7.11 -17.53 26.44
CA THR A 43 -7.63 -16.21 26.11
C THR A 43 -6.56 -15.33 25.46
N PHE A 44 -5.31 -15.39 25.94
CA PHE A 44 -4.19 -14.68 25.31
C PHE A 44 -4.02 -15.04 23.83
N TRP A 45 -3.90 -16.34 23.53
CA TRP A 45 -3.64 -16.79 22.17
C TRP A 45 -4.82 -16.54 21.23
N THR A 46 -6.05 -16.56 21.76
CA THR A 46 -7.25 -16.23 20.97
C THR A 46 -7.28 -14.74 20.60
N GLU A 47 -6.99 -13.84 21.55
CA GLU A 47 -6.90 -12.40 21.29
C GLU A 47 -5.74 -12.08 20.32
N VAL A 48 -4.57 -12.69 20.52
CA VAL A 48 -3.43 -12.57 19.61
C VAL A 48 -3.80 -13.07 18.20
N ALA A 49 -4.51 -14.20 18.08
CA ALA A 49 -4.93 -14.74 16.78
C ALA A 49 -5.91 -13.81 16.06
N CYS A 50 -6.94 -13.30 16.76
CA CYS A 50 -7.90 -12.35 16.19
C CYS A 50 -7.20 -11.09 15.67
N VAL A 51 -6.25 -10.56 16.44
CA VAL A 51 -5.53 -9.34 16.07
C VAL A 51 -4.49 -9.62 14.97
N ALA A 52 -3.87 -10.80 14.97
CA ALA A 52 -2.98 -11.24 13.89
C ALA A 52 -3.75 -11.33 12.55
N VAL A 53 -5.00 -11.80 12.55
CA VAL A 53 -5.85 -11.82 11.35
C VAL A 53 -6.08 -10.40 10.83
N LEU A 54 -6.31 -9.41 11.70
CA LEU A 54 -6.46 -8.01 11.30
C LEU A 54 -5.16 -7.45 10.70
N PHE A 55 -4.02 -7.74 11.33
CA PHE A 55 -2.71 -7.31 10.85
C PHE A 55 -2.38 -7.93 9.47
N PHE A 56 -2.34 -9.25 9.38
CA PHE A 56 -1.98 -9.95 8.15
C PHE A 56 -3.02 -9.75 7.05
N GLY A 57 -4.31 -9.78 7.40
CA GLY A 57 -5.40 -9.50 6.48
C GLY A 57 -5.28 -8.10 5.89
N GLY A 58 -5.02 -7.09 6.71
CA GLY A 58 -4.81 -5.73 6.25
C GLY A 58 -3.56 -5.59 5.35
N VAL A 59 -2.44 -6.23 5.70
CA VAL A 59 -1.20 -6.19 4.91
C VAL A 59 -1.41 -6.83 3.53
N VAL A 60 -2.05 -8.01 3.49
CA VAL A 60 -2.37 -8.71 2.23
C VAL A 60 -3.30 -7.85 1.36
N MET A 61 -4.35 -7.27 1.95
CA MET A 61 -5.28 -6.41 1.22
C MET A 61 -4.62 -5.12 0.73
N MET A 62 -3.72 -4.53 1.51
CA MET A 62 -2.93 -3.35 1.11
C MET A 62 -2.05 -3.66 -0.10
N PHE A 63 -1.28 -4.76 -0.09
CA PHE A 63 -0.44 -5.14 -1.24
C PHE A 63 -1.27 -5.47 -2.48
N PHE A 64 -2.40 -6.18 -2.30
CA PHE A 64 -3.31 -6.49 -3.39
C PHE A 64 -3.91 -5.21 -4.01
N ALA A 65 -4.40 -4.28 -3.18
CA ALA A 65 -4.95 -3.01 -3.62
C ALA A 65 -3.90 -2.14 -4.31
N ALA A 66 -2.68 -2.07 -3.76
CA ALA A 66 -1.55 -1.35 -4.35
C ALA A 66 -1.13 -1.91 -5.71
N SER A 67 -1.02 -3.24 -5.84
CA SER A 67 -0.72 -3.87 -7.13
C SER A 67 -1.80 -3.52 -8.16
N ARG A 68 -3.07 -3.64 -7.78
CA ARG A 68 -4.20 -3.29 -8.65
C ARG A 68 -4.20 -1.82 -9.03
N LEU A 69 -3.88 -0.92 -8.10
CA LEU A 69 -3.77 0.51 -8.35
C LEU A 69 -2.68 0.78 -9.39
N ARG A 70 -1.48 0.22 -9.19
CA ARG A 70 -0.36 0.35 -10.13
C ARG A 70 -0.73 -0.19 -11.51
N ASP A 71 -1.28 -1.39 -11.59
CA ASP A 71 -1.66 -2.01 -12.85
C ASP A 71 -2.73 -1.18 -13.57
N ALA A 72 -3.71 -0.65 -12.85
CA ALA A 72 -4.79 0.12 -13.44
C ALA A 72 -4.34 1.53 -13.89
N VAL A 73 -3.43 2.18 -13.16
CA VAL A 73 -2.80 3.43 -13.60
C VAL A 73 -1.92 3.20 -14.84
N GLN A 74 -1.10 2.14 -14.86
CA GLN A 74 -0.25 1.82 -16.01
C GLN A 74 -1.03 1.43 -17.26
N ASN A 75 -2.17 0.76 -17.09
CA ASN A 75 -3.03 0.33 -18.19
C ASN A 75 -4.02 1.41 -18.65
N GLY A 76 -3.92 2.64 -18.15
CA GLY A 76 -4.77 3.76 -18.58
C GLY A 76 -6.26 3.53 -18.29
N ARG A 77 -6.59 2.86 -17.18
CA ARG A 77 -8.00 2.61 -16.79
C ARG A 77 -8.73 3.86 -16.31
N TRP A 78 -8.00 4.93 -15.99
CA TRP A 78 -8.54 6.24 -15.60
C TRP A 78 -8.02 7.34 -16.51
N SER A 79 -8.71 8.49 -16.51
CA SER A 79 -8.30 9.65 -17.29
C SER A 79 -6.91 10.14 -16.84
N SER A 80 -6.15 10.72 -17.79
CA SER A 80 -4.86 11.34 -17.51
C SER A 80 -4.97 12.44 -16.45
N GLU A 81 -6.05 13.23 -16.49
CA GLU A 81 -6.33 14.30 -15.53
C GLU A 81 -6.40 13.78 -14.09
N ALA A 82 -7.16 12.71 -13.84
CA ALA A 82 -7.29 12.14 -12.50
C ALA A 82 -5.96 11.55 -11.98
N VAL A 83 -5.17 10.96 -12.87
CA VAL A 83 -3.85 10.43 -12.54
C VAL A 83 -2.86 11.56 -12.26
N ASP A 84 -2.90 12.64 -13.04
CA ASP A 84 -2.03 13.81 -12.87
C ASP A 84 -2.35 14.60 -11.60
N GLU A 85 -3.62 14.66 -11.20
CA GLU A 85 -4.02 15.19 -9.90
C GLU A 85 -3.36 14.41 -8.76
N TRP A 86 -3.44 13.07 -8.79
CA TRP A 86 -2.79 12.24 -7.77
C TRP A 86 -1.26 12.28 -7.82
N ARG A 87 -0.67 12.46 -8.99
CA ARG A 87 0.77 12.75 -9.12
C ARG A 87 1.13 14.06 -8.42
N SER A 88 0.37 15.12 -8.65
CA SER A 88 0.57 16.41 -7.99
C SER A 88 0.49 16.25 -6.47
N ARG A 89 -0.55 15.57 -5.96
CA ARG A 89 -0.72 15.28 -4.53
C ARG A 89 0.47 14.49 -3.95
N THR A 90 0.91 13.43 -4.62
CA THR A 90 2.03 12.59 -4.15
C THR A 90 3.40 13.23 -4.31
N SER A 91 3.52 14.28 -5.14
CA SER A 91 4.72 15.12 -5.26
C SER A 91 4.70 16.36 -4.35
N SER A 92 3.61 16.59 -3.63
CA SER A 92 3.48 17.77 -2.77
C SER A 92 4.44 17.69 -1.58
N SER A 93 4.90 18.85 -1.10
CA SER A 93 5.73 18.94 0.10
C SER A 93 5.08 18.27 1.30
N TRP A 94 3.75 18.37 1.42
CA TRP A 94 3.03 17.75 2.52
C TRP A 94 3.05 16.23 2.47
N TRP A 95 2.98 15.64 1.28
CA TRP A 95 3.15 14.20 1.12
C TRP A 95 4.55 13.73 1.50
N HIS A 96 5.59 14.51 1.15
CA HIS A 96 6.96 14.24 1.57
C HIS A 96 7.15 14.37 3.08
N VAL A 97 6.47 15.33 3.73
CA VAL A 97 6.45 15.43 5.20
C VAL A 97 5.79 14.20 5.82
N LEU A 98 4.62 13.78 5.32
CA LEU A 98 3.93 12.57 5.81
C LEU A 98 4.82 11.31 5.69
N MET A 99 5.48 11.15 4.54
CA MET A 99 6.47 10.10 4.33
C MET A 99 7.63 10.22 5.32
N GLY A 100 8.23 11.40 5.43
CA GLY A 100 9.35 11.66 6.32
C GLY A 100 9.01 11.34 7.77
N VAL A 101 7.83 11.75 8.25
CA VAL A 101 7.32 11.41 9.58
C VAL A 101 7.18 9.90 9.73
N ALA A 102 6.52 9.19 8.79
CA ALA A 102 6.35 7.74 8.87
C ALA A 102 7.70 7.00 8.92
N PHE A 103 8.68 7.42 8.10
CA PHE A 103 10.04 6.88 8.11
C PHE A 103 10.80 7.20 9.40
N LEU A 104 10.72 8.43 9.90
CA LEU A 104 11.38 8.83 11.14
C LEU A 104 10.80 8.07 12.33
N THR A 105 9.47 7.89 12.41
CA THR A 105 8.85 7.09 13.47
C THR A 105 9.26 5.63 13.38
N MET A 106 9.39 5.08 12.17
CA MET A 106 9.92 3.73 11.94
C MET A 106 11.37 3.62 12.43
N LEU A 107 12.25 4.56 12.05
CA LEU A 107 13.65 4.57 12.48
C LEU A 107 13.78 4.71 14.00
N PHE A 108 13.03 5.64 14.61
CA PHE A 108 12.96 5.78 16.05
C PHE A 108 12.49 4.47 16.72
N GLY A 109 11.48 3.83 16.14
CA GLY A 109 11.02 2.50 16.54
C GLY A 109 12.14 1.46 16.51
N VAL A 110 12.93 1.39 15.44
CA VAL A 110 14.10 0.49 15.35
C VAL A 110 15.12 0.78 16.44
N PHE A 111 15.52 2.05 16.61
CA PHE A 111 16.53 2.44 17.60
C PHE A 111 16.06 2.17 19.03
N ALA A 112 14.82 2.54 19.36
CA ALA A 112 14.23 2.25 20.66
C ALA A 112 14.13 0.74 20.90
N SER A 113 13.76 -0.02 19.87
CA SER A 113 13.66 -1.48 19.94
C SER A 113 15.01 -2.14 20.20
N LEU A 114 16.06 -1.72 19.48
CA LEU A 114 17.41 -2.24 19.67
C LEU A 114 17.97 -1.89 21.05
N ARG A 115 17.71 -0.66 21.54
CA ARG A 115 18.21 -0.19 22.84
C ARG A 115 17.51 -0.85 24.03
N HIS A 116 16.20 -1.07 23.95
CA HIS A 116 15.40 -1.50 25.11
C HIS A 116 15.01 -2.98 25.08
N HIS A 117 14.96 -3.61 23.90
CA HIS A 117 14.45 -4.97 23.74
C HIS A 117 15.45 -5.94 23.08
N GLY A 118 16.63 -5.45 22.64
CA GLY A 118 17.66 -6.27 22.00
C GLY A 118 17.24 -6.90 20.66
N SER A 119 16.09 -6.49 20.12
CA SER A 119 15.52 -6.98 18.86
C SER A 119 14.95 -5.80 18.09
N MET A 120 14.98 -5.83 16.76
CA MET A 120 14.38 -4.78 15.92
C MET A 120 12.84 -4.74 16.01
N SER A 121 12.20 -5.83 16.44
CA SER A 121 10.75 -5.98 16.47
C SER A 121 10.12 -5.76 17.85
N GLY A 122 10.92 -5.51 18.88
CA GLY A 122 10.48 -5.40 20.27
C GLY A 122 9.68 -4.13 20.61
N HIS A 123 9.77 -3.06 19.82
CA HIS A 123 9.08 -1.80 20.13
C HIS A 123 7.67 -1.73 19.51
N PRO A 124 6.63 -1.32 20.29
CA PRO A 124 5.23 -1.30 19.86
C PRO A 124 4.96 -0.40 18.65
N PHE A 125 5.80 0.60 18.40
CA PHE A 125 5.62 1.54 17.29
C PHE A 125 6.38 1.15 16.01
N TYR A 126 7.28 0.16 16.05
CA TYR A 126 8.07 -0.20 14.86
C TYR A 126 7.20 -0.69 13.70
N TRP A 127 6.42 -1.75 13.93
CA TRP A 127 5.60 -2.37 12.90
C TRP A 127 4.46 -1.49 12.38
N PRO A 128 3.71 -0.75 13.23
CA PRO A 128 2.71 0.20 12.74
C PRO A 128 3.33 1.26 11.82
N SER A 129 4.47 1.83 12.20
CA SER A 129 5.17 2.82 11.37
C SER A 129 5.75 2.22 10.10
N PHE A 130 6.28 0.99 10.17
CA PHE A 130 6.74 0.26 8.99
C PHE A 130 5.61 0.06 7.97
N VAL A 131 4.45 -0.44 8.42
CA VAL A 131 3.30 -0.65 7.52
C VAL A 131 2.78 0.67 6.96
N ALA A 132 2.72 1.73 7.76
CA ALA A 132 2.33 3.05 7.28
C ALA A 132 3.30 3.56 6.20
N ALA A 133 4.61 3.48 6.44
CA ALA A 133 5.63 3.87 5.47
C ALA A 133 5.54 3.04 4.17
N GLN A 134 5.36 1.72 4.28
CA GLN A 134 5.18 0.85 3.12
C GLN A 134 3.90 1.20 2.33
N THR A 135 2.80 1.49 3.01
CA THR A 135 1.53 1.87 2.37
C THR A 135 1.71 3.14 1.53
N LEU A 136 2.30 4.17 2.13
CA LEU A 136 2.55 5.43 1.45
C LEU A 136 3.50 5.23 0.25
N LEU A 137 4.56 4.43 0.41
CA LEU A 137 5.50 4.09 -0.67
C LEU A 137 4.81 3.42 -1.85
N GLN A 138 3.92 2.45 -1.58
CA GLN A 138 3.19 1.73 -2.62
C GLN A 138 2.26 2.66 -3.41
N VAL A 139 1.57 3.58 -2.72
CA VAL A 139 0.75 4.61 -3.37
C VAL A 139 1.62 5.52 -4.24
N SER A 140 2.73 6.05 -3.71
CA SER A 140 3.66 6.88 -4.49
C SER A 140 4.24 6.15 -5.70
N ALA A 141 4.59 4.88 -5.55
CA ALA A 141 5.14 4.06 -6.63
C ALA A 141 4.13 3.85 -7.76
N ALA A 142 2.83 3.74 -7.45
CA ALA A 142 1.78 3.60 -8.45
C ALA A 142 1.63 4.84 -9.34
N PHE A 143 1.93 6.04 -8.81
CA PHE A 143 1.79 7.30 -9.54
C PHE A 143 3.09 7.84 -10.14
N ARG A 144 4.25 7.26 -9.79
CA ARG A 144 5.55 7.68 -10.35
C ARG A 144 5.51 7.63 -11.88
N LYS A 145 5.96 8.71 -12.54
CA LYS A 145 6.11 8.72 -13.99
C LYS A 145 7.03 7.55 -14.40
N PRO A 146 6.68 6.76 -15.43
CA PRO A 146 7.58 5.73 -15.93
C PRO A 146 8.90 6.40 -16.34
N ALA A 147 10.01 5.86 -15.87
CA ALA A 147 11.35 6.30 -16.28
C ALA A 147 11.48 6.02 -17.78
N GLY A 148 11.21 7.01 -18.61
CA GLY A 148 11.14 6.84 -20.06
C GLY A 148 10.65 8.02 -20.88
N SER A 149 10.03 9.03 -20.28
CA SER A 149 9.45 10.14 -21.04
C SER A 149 10.40 11.32 -21.30
N GLY A 150 11.73 11.16 -21.22
CA GLY A 150 12.61 12.32 -21.31
C GLY A 150 14.13 12.16 -21.47
N SER A 151 14.69 10.97 -21.74
CA SER A 151 16.14 10.89 -22.02
C SER A 151 16.54 9.68 -22.85
N PHE A 152 17.47 9.92 -23.79
CA PHE A 152 18.12 8.97 -24.68
C PHE A 152 18.75 7.83 -23.85
N GLY A 153 18.25 6.59 -24.00
CA GLY A 153 18.74 5.42 -23.27
C GLY A 153 17.77 4.78 -22.25
N SER A 154 16.50 5.20 -22.22
CA SER A 154 15.51 4.54 -21.36
C SER A 154 15.18 3.12 -21.87
N PRO A 155 15.27 2.05 -21.03
CA PRO A 155 14.88 0.71 -21.44
C PRO A 155 13.37 0.71 -21.78
N PRO A 156 12.95 -0.15 -22.74
CA PRO A 156 11.64 -0.03 -23.35
C PRO A 156 10.56 -0.10 -22.27
N VAL A 157 9.58 0.80 -22.38
CA VAL A 157 8.27 0.61 -21.74
C VAL A 157 7.84 -0.78 -22.15
N TRP A 158 7.96 -1.75 -21.25
CA TRP A 158 7.36 -3.06 -21.43
C TRP A 158 5.87 -2.77 -21.45
N ARG A 159 5.34 -2.56 -22.66
CA ARG A 159 3.91 -2.71 -22.96
C ARG A 159 3.55 -4.03 -22.31
N ASN A 160 2.71 -3.99 -21.28
CA ASN A 160 2.18 -5.19 -20.67
C ASN A 160 1.56 -6.03 -21.78
N TRP A 161 2.27 -7.07 -22.22
CA TRP A 161 1.86 -8.03 -23.26
C TRP A 161 0.60 -8.81 -22.86
N GLN A 162 0.04 -8.56 -21.67
CA GLN A 162 -1.23 -9.10 -21.21
C GLN A 162 -2.44 -8.28 -21.66
N ASN A 163 -2.25 -7.10 -22.26
CA ASN A 163 -3.33 -6.17 -22.59
C ASN A 163 -3.74 -6.16 -24.07
N PHE A 164 -3.69 -7.32 -24.73
CA PHE A 164 -4.25 -7.51 -26.08
C PHE A 164 -5.78 -7.55 -26.11
N ALA A 165 -6.47 -7.49 -24.96
CA ALA A 165 -7.93 -7.46 -24.91
C ALA A 165 -8.53 -6.30 -25.73
N LYS A 166 -7.84 -5.15 -25.77
CA LYS A 166 -8.27 -3.98 -26.56
C LYS A 166 -7.87 -4.06 -28.04
N LEU A 167 -6.91 -4.93 -28.40
CA LEU A 167 -6.52 -5.18 -29.79
C LEU A 167 -7.40 -6.27 -30.45
N LYS A 168 -8.17 -7.02 -29.66
CA LYS A 168 -9.02 -8.12 -30.15
C LYS A 168 -10.42 -7.67 -30.63
N SER A 169 -10.92 -6.49 -30.21
CA SER A 169 -12.28 -6.06 -30.57
C SER A 169 -12.38 -5.29 -31.89
N ASP A 170 -11.34 -4.57 -32.31
CA ASP A 170 -11.49 -3.56 -33.37
C ASP A 170 -11.03 -4.04 -34.76
N HIS A 171 -10.42 -5.23 -34.86
CA HIS A 171 -9.87 -5.74 -36.13
C HIS A 171 -10.40 -7.10 -36.58
N TRP A 172 -11.24 -7.78 -35.78
CA TRP A 172 -11.69 -9.16 -36.08
C TRP A 172 -13.21 -9.30 -36.21
N GLY A 173 -13.94 -8.20 -36.40
CA GLY A 173 -15.41 -8.17 -36.45
C GLY A 173 -16.03 -7.65 -37.74
N LYS A 174 -15.32 -7.70 -38.88
CA LYS A 174 -15.89 -7.48 -40.21
C LYS A 174 -15.20 -8.35 -41.24
N HIS A 175 -15.55 -9.63 -41.29
CA HIS A 175 -15.61 -10.44 -42.51
C HIS A 175 -16.57 -11.60 -42.25
#